data_AF-A0A6A5S8J9-F1
#
_entry.id   AF-A0A6A5S8J9-F1
#
_cell.length_a   1.000
_cell.length_b   1.000
_cell.length_c   1.000
_cell.angle_alpha   90.00
_cell.angle_beta   90.00
_cell.angle_gamma   90.00
#
_symmetry.space_group_name_H-M   'P 1'
#
loop_
_entity.id
_entity.type
_entity.pdbx_description
1 polymer ?
#
loop_
_entity_poly.entity_id
_entity_poly.type
_entity_poly.pdbx_seq_one_letter_code
_entity_poly.pdbx_strand_id
1 'polypeptide(L)'
;MFERVGKPEAQKRWWSRLEKSKPKDLRQLFRQPLLAAGFDALIDMPGLWAKLQLGALHRLLVLKCDEEMTLYLDHIAKAWKKILRYGDTMLPFLAVDAVTVHSLELLAPKHSDIDKSLVIDLMERGEIFPSQNDCGIRKTLVENICDFPGVIPSLWTFFKTLKYLEPLCKALRQLLGEQMKRTIRSSLTGLFFAPSKNMVQLNETEDVEIKVGLSQQDAMMVAYTELVYTKKGNRGTKTSRERT
;
A
#
# COMPACT_ATOMS: atom_id res chain seq x y z
N MET A 1 -8.65 20.81 -0.09
CA MET A 1 -7.47 21.71 -0.13
C MET A 1 -6.39 21.06 -0.99
N PHE A 2 -6.43 21.30 -2.30
CA PHE A 2 -5.60 20.60 -3.31
C PHE A 2 -4.64 21.59 -3.99
N GLU A 3 -3.61 22.05 -3.27
CA GLU A 3 -2.54 22.88 -3.86
C GLU A 3 -1.16 22.35 -3.45
N ARG A 4 -0.82 21.15 -3.93
CA ARG A 4 0.56 20.63 -3.86
C ARG A 4 1.01 19.91 -5.13
N VAL A 5 0.30 20.07 -6.24
CA VAL A 5 0.72 19.45 -7.51
C VAL A 5 1.87 20.28 -8.10
N GLY A 6 3.10 19.73 -8.04
CA GLY A 6 4.21 20.18 -8.89
C GLY A 6 5.08 21.33 -8.37
N LYS A 7 5.35 21.45 -7.06
CA LYS A 7 6.34 22.44 -6.59
C LYS A 7 7.78 21.99 -6.93
N PRO A 8 8.59 22.84 -7.60
CA PRO A 8 9.99 22.53 -7.90
C PRO A 8 10.85 22.27 -6.65
N GLU A 9 10.41 22.72 -5.47
CA GLU A 9 11.06 22.46 -4.19
C GLU A 9 10.86 21.01 -3.69
N ALA A 10 9.66 20.45 -3.87
CA ALA A 10 9.43 19.03 -3.59
C ALA A 10 10.29 18.19 -4.51
N GLN A 11 10.30 18.52 -5.81
CA GLN A 11 11.16 17.88 -6.78
C GLN A 11 12.65 17.97 -6.40
N LYS A 12 13.16 19.13 -5.94
CA LYS A 12 14.53 19.28 -5.43
C LYS A 12 14.80 18.42 -4.20
N ARG A 13 13.85 18.31 -3.27
CA ARG A 13 13.98 17.42 -2.10
C ARG A 13 14.06 15.95 -2.51
N TRP A 14 13.29 15.54 -3.51
CA TRP A 14 13.45 14.22 -4.14
C TRP A 14 14.84 14.05 -4.74
N TRP A 15 15.29 15.00 -5.57
CA TRP A 15 16.61 14.95 -6.17
C TRP A 15 17.69 14.80 -5.09
N SER A 16 17.65 15.60 -4.02
CA SER A 16 18.64 15.51 -2.93
C SER A 16 18.60 14.18 -2.17
N ARG A 17 17.43 13.55 -2.03
CA ARG A 17 17.28 12.25 -1.34
C ARG A 17 17.63 11.06 -2.22
N LEU A 18 17.58 11.22 -3.55
CA LEU A 18 17.62 10.12 -4.51
C LEU A 18 18.78 10.23 -5.52
N GLU A 19 19.53 11.33 -5.49
CA GLU A 19 20.61 11.68 -6.44
C GLU A 19 21.68 10.60 -6.59
N LYS A 20 21.86 9.76 -5.56
CA LYS A 20 22.85 8.68 -5.59
C LYS A 20 22.50 7.56 -6.58
N SER A 21 21.30 7.49 -7.17
CA SER A 21 21.01 6.47 -8.18
C SER A 21 20.03 6.89 -9.29
N LYS A 22 20.46 6.65 -10.53
CA LYS A 22 19.68 6.56 -11.79
C LYS A 22 18.66 7.69 -12.05
N PRO A 23 19.12 8.86 -12.55
CA PRO A 23 18.26 10.01 -12.89
C PRO A 23 17.25 9.78 -14.05
N LYS A 24 17.33 8.64 -14.74
CA LYS A 24 16.37 8.28 -15.81
C LYS A 24 15.06 7.75 -15.23
N ASP A 25 15.12 6.89 -14.22
CA ASP A 25 13.95 6.26 -13.60
C ASP A 25 13.10 7.29 -12.84
N LEU A 26 13.77 8.23 -12.16
CA LEU A 26 13.12 9.36 -11.49
C LEU A 26 12.36 10.24 -12.47
N ARG A 27 12.96 10.57 -13.62
CA ARG A 27 12.29 11.36 -14.67
C ARG A 27 11.05 10.67 -15.21
N GLN A 28 11.08 9.34 -15.34
CA GLN A 28 9.93 8.59 -15.82
C GLN A 28 8.83 8.47 -14.76
N LEU A 29 9.17 8.37 -13.48
CA LEU A 29 8.19 8.46 -12.39
C LEU A 29 7.51 9.83 -12.34
N PHE A 30 8.26 10.93 -12.53
CA PHE A 30 7.69 12.28 -12.61
C PHE A 30 6.73 12.47 -13.81
N ARG A 31 6.76 11.58 -14.81
CA ARG A 31 5.77 11.58 -15.90
C ARG A 31 4.43 10.96 -15.51
N GLN A 32 4.32 10.35 -14.33
CA GLN A 32 3.07 9.83 -13.77
C GLN A 32 2.63 10.72 -12.60
N PRO A 33 1.75 11.72 -12.83
CA PRO A 33 1.41 12.72 -11.82
C PRO A 33 0.83 12.14 -10.54
N LEU A 34 0.05 11.06 -10.64
CA LEU A 34 -0.60 10.41 -9.49
C LEU A 34 0.41 9.73 -8.56
N LEU A 35 1.40 9.01 -9.12
CA LEU A 35 2.45 8.39 -8.33
C LEU A 35 3.36 9.45 -7.70
N ALA A 36 3.74 10.47 -8.48
CA ALA A 36 4.53 11.57 -7.95
C ALA A 36 3.83 12.24 -6.75
N ALA A 37 2.52 12.51 -6.87
CA ALA A 37 1.73 13.07 -5.77
C ALA A 37 1.66 12.14 -4.54
N GLY A 38 1.51 10.83 -4.74
CA GLY A 38 1.47 9.85 -3.65
C GLY A 38 2.77 9.81 -2.86
N PHE A 39 3.91 9.83 -3.55
CA PHE A 39 5.22 9.92 -2.89
C PHE A 39 5.49 11.31 -2.30
N ASP A 40 5.06 12.40 -2.95
CA ASP A 40 5.16 13.77 -2.41
C ASP A 40 4.44 13.89 -1.07
N ALA A 41 3.31 13.21 -0.89
CA ALA A 41 2.59 13.17 0.38
C ALA A 41 3.40 12.56 1.55
N LEU A 42 4.46 11.81 1.24
CA LEU A 42 5.34 11.17 2.22
C LEU A 42 6.65 11.95 2.45
N ILE A 43 6.93 13.00 1.67
CA ILE A 43 8.23 13.68 1.69
C ILE A 43 8.54 14.33 3.04
N ASP A 44 7.49 14.81 3.71
CA ASP A 44 7.58 15.51 4.98
C ASP A 44 7.87 14.57 6.17
N MET A 45 7.82 13.24 5.95
CA MET A 45 8.13 12.19 6.94
C MET A 45 9.45 11.49 6.56
N PRO A 46 10.62 12.05 6.90
CA PRO A 46 11.92 11.55 6.43
C PRO A 46 12.22 10.10 6.84
N GLY A 47 11.74 9.64 8.00
CA GLY A 47 11.95 8.26 8.48
C GLY A 47 11.47 7.18 7.50
N LEU A 48 10.42 7.45 6.73
CA LEU A 48 9.88 6.50 5.74
C LEU A 48 10.86 6.20 4.61
N TRP A 49 11.78 7.13 4.31
CA TRP A 49 12.65 7.08 3.14
C TRP A 49 13.96 6.35 3.38
N ALA A 50 14.30 6.02 4.63
CA ALA A 50 15.61 5.49 5.01
C ALA A 50 15.97 4.17 4.31
N LYS A 51 14.98 3.31 4.01
CA LYS A 51 15.18 2.01 3.35
C LYS A 51 14.75 1.97 1.89
N LEU A 52 14.61 3.14 1.24
CA LEU A 52 14.09 3.20 -0.13
C LEU A 52 15.00 2.44 -1.11
N GLN A 53 14.49 1.36 -1.70
CA GLN A 53 15.20 0.60 -2.74
C GLN A 53 14.94 1.21 -4.12
N LEU A 54 15.75 2.21 -4.49
CA LEU A 54 15.66 2.88 -5.80
C LEU A 54 15.76 1.93 -7.00
N GLY A 55 16.52 0.84 -6.85
CA GLY A 55 16.62 -0.20 -7.88
C GLY A 55 15.30 -0.88 -8.22
N ALA A 56 14.24 -0.77 -7.41
CA ALA A 56 12.93 -1.34 -7.72
C ALA A 56 12.00 -0.40 -8.51
N LEU A 57 12.28 0.91 -8.53
CA LEU A 57 11.42 1.92 -9.17
C LEU A 57 11.21 1.69 -10.66
N HIS A 58 12.26 1.32 -11.41
CA HIS A 58 12.12 1.02 -12.84
C HIS A 58 11.21 -0.18 -13.10
N ARG A 59 11.16 -1.17 -12.20
CA ARG A 59 10.26 -2.33 -12.32
C ARG A 59 8.81 -1.88 -12.19
N LEU A 60 8.53 -0.91 -11.32
CA LEU A 60 7.19 -0.38 -11.07
C LEU A 60 6.55 0.19 -12.34
N LEU A 61 7.33 0.95 -13.10
CA LEU A 61 6.88 1.60 -14.33
C LEU A 61 6.50 0.60 -15.44
N VAL A 62 7.02 -0.63 -15.36
CA VAL A 62 6.72 -1.71 -16.32
C VAL A 62 5.43 -2.46 -15.96
N LEU A 63 4.97 -2.40 -14.71
CA LEU A 63 3.83 -3.19 -14.24
C LEU A 63 2.49 -2.69 -14.79
N LYS A 64 2.37 -1.40 -15.13
CA LYS A 64 1.09 -0.78 -15.56
C LYS A 64 -0.03 -0.91 -14.51
N CYS A 65 0.35 -0.94 -13.22
CA CYS A 65 -0.54 -1.09 -12.05
C CYS A 65 -0.53 0.23 -11.24
N ASP A 66 -0.66 1.37 -11.93
CA ASP A 66 -0.38 2.72 -11.40
C ASP A 66 -1.37 3.13 -10.30
N GLU A 67 -2.64 2.77 -10.47
CA GLU A 67 -3.70 3.14 -9.55
C GLU A 67 -3.59 2.36 -8.23
N GLU A 68 -3.23 1.07 -8.25
CA GLU A 68 -2.94 0.25 -7.05
C GLU A 68 -1.73 0.78 -6.29
N MET A 69 -0.68 1.15 -7.03
CA MET A 69 0.51 1.75 -6.42
C MET A 69 0.17 3.08 -5.74
N THR A 70 -0.64 3.92 -6.39
CA THR A 70 -1.11 5.19 -5.83
C THR A 70 -1.94 4.95 -4.56
N LEU A 71 -2.85 3.98 -4.57
CA LEU A 71 -3.66 3.60 -3.41
C LEU A 71 -2.79 3.13 -2.24
N TYR A 72 -1.72 2.35 -2.49
CA TYR A 72 -0.82 1.91 -1.43
C TYR A 72 -0.02 3.08 -0.83
N LEU A 73 0.46 4.01 -1.66
CA LEU A 73 1.19 5.20 -1.18
C LEU A 73 0.27 6.09 -0.31
N ASP A 74 -0.97 6.29 -0.74
CA ASP A 74 -1.99 6.99 0.04
C ASP A 74 -2.30 6.26 1.35
N HIS A 75 -2.36 4.92 1.33
CA HIS A 75 -2.52 4.11 2.53
C HIS A 75 -1.36 4.32 3.52
N ILE A 76 -0.11 4.36 3.06
CA ILE A 76 1.04 4.72 3.92
C ILE A 76 0.82 6.10 4.55
N ALA A 77 0.51 7.11 3.73
CA ALA A 77 0.34 8.48 4.22
C ALA A 77 -0.78 8.57 5.27
N LYS A 78 -1.92 7.92 5.02
CA LYS A 78 -3.06 7.86 5.95
C LYS A 78 -2.72 7.10 7.23
N ALA A 79 -1.96 6.01 7.14
CA ALA A 79 -1.57 5.22 8.29
C ALA A 79 -0.72 6.02 9.26
N TRP A 80 0.36 6.66 8.77
CA TRP A 80 1.23 7.46 9.63
C TRP A 80 0.55 8.72 10.17
N LYS A 81 -0.33 9.36 9.39
CA LYS A 81 -1.20 10.45 9.90
C LYS A 81 -2.20 9.98 10.96
N LYS A 82 -2.66 8.72 10.90
CA LYS A 82 -3.52 8.15 11.94
C LYS A 82 -2.72 7.91 13.21
N ILE A 83 -1.52 7.35 13.10
CA ILE A 83 -0.62 7.11 14.23
C ILE A 83 -0.25 8.42 14.95
N LEU A 84 0.08 9.48 14.19
CA LEU A 84 0.53 10.77 14.74
C LEU A 84 -0.59 11.69 15.27
N ARG A 85 -1.84 11.21 15.31
CA ARG A 85 -2.97 12.04 15.73
C ARG A 85 -2.98 12.21 17.24
N TYR A 86 -3.14 13.44 17.71
CA TYR A 86 -3.24 13.74 19.13
C TYR A 86 -4.37 14.74 19.37
N GLY A 87 -5.52 14.23 19.84
CA GLY A 87 -6.77 14.99 19.88
C GLY A 87 -7.13 15.52 18.49
N ASP A 88 -7.44 16.82 18.41
CA ASP A 88 -7.72 17.52 17.15
C ASP A 88 -6.46 18.00 16.41
N THR A 89 -5.28 17.69 16.94
CA THR A 89 -3.98 18.13 16.39
C THR A 89 -3.19 16.97 15.79
N MET A 90 -2.18 17.32 14.99
CA MET A 90 -1.25 16.38 14.36
C MET A 90 0.15 16.63 14.90
N LEU A 91 0.81 15.59 15.38
CA LEU A 91 2.21 15.69 15.82
C LEU A 91 3.13 16.02 14.62
N PRO A 92 4.29 16.67 14.87
CA PRO A 92 5.23 16.99 13.81
C PRO A 92 5.68 15.74 13.05
N PHE A 93 5.65 15.77 11.72
CA PHE A 93 6.07 14.64 10.88
C PHE A 93 7.56 14.28 11.02
N LEU A 94 8.37 15.21 11.54
CA LEU A 94 9.77 14.96 11.91
C LEU A 94 9.91 13.99 13.09
N ALA A 95 8.85 13.75 13.87
CA ALA A 95 8.86 12.75 14.93
C ALA A 95 8.94 11.30 14.38
N VAL A 96 8.64 11.10 13.10
CA VAL A 96 8.77 9.82 12.41
C VAL A 96 10.20 9.66 11.90
N ASP A 97 11.04 9.08 12.74
CA ASP A 97 12.42 8.70 12.38
C ASP A 97 12.50 7.29 11.78
N ALA A 98 13.69 6.95 11.26
CA ALA A 98 13.92 5.69 10.57
C ALA A 98 13.85 4.45 11.47
N VAL A 99 14.26 4.57 12.73
CA VAL A 99 14.20 3.50 13.73
C VAL A 99 12.75 3.24 14.09
N THR A 100 11.98 4.30 14.35
CA THR A 100 10.53 4.20 14.60
C THR A 100 9.81 3.48 13.46
N VAL A 101 10.06 3.87 12.21
CA VAL A 101 9.45 3.19 11.06
C VAL A 101 9.87 1.72 10.98
N HIS A 102 11.15 1.43 11.20
CA HIS A 102 11.65 0.06 11.13
C HIS A 102 11.06 -0.84 12.21
N SER A 103 10.96 -0.36 13.44
CA SER A 103 10.45 -1.16 14.55
C SER A 103 8.95 -1.42 14.45
N LEU A 104 8.21 -0.54 13.75
CA LEU A 104 6.76 -0.66 13.60
C LEU A 104 6.32 -1.32 12.29
N GLU A 105 7.10 -1.22 11.20
CA GLU A 105 6.72 -1.83 9.92
C GLU A 105 6.46 -3.34 10.07
N LEU A 106 5.43 -3.84 9.38
CA LEU A 106 4.95 -5.23 9.45
C LEU A 106 4.18 -5.66 10.71
N LEU A 107 4.16 -4.87 11.78
CA LEU A 107 3.38 -5.22 12.97
C LEU A 107 1.88 -5.03 12.72
N ALA A 108 1.04 -5.89 13.29
CA ALA A 108 -0.41 -5.76 13.34
C ALA A 108 -0.95 -5.79 14.79
N PRO A 109 -0.63 -4.77 15.62
CA PRO A 109 -0.89 -4.79 17.07
C PRO A 109 -2.36 -4.96 17.47
N LYS A 110 -3.31 -4.53 16.62
CA LYS A 110 -4.74 -4.73 16.86
C LYS A 110 -5.15 -6.21 16.87
N HIS A 111 -4.41 -7.04 16.15
CA HIS A 111 -4.75 -8.43 15.88
C HIS A 111 -3.73 -9.43 16.45
N SER A 112 -2.64 -8.96 17.05
CA SER A 112 -1.57 -9.77 17.61
C SER A 112 -1.17 -9.22 18.97
N ASP A 113 -1.44 -9.98 20.04
CA ASP A 113 -1.04 -9.60 21.41
C ASP A 113 0.48 -9.54 21.56
N ILE A 114 1.22 -10.33 20.76
CA ILE A 114 2.68 -10.31 20.71
C ILE A 114 3.15 -8.96 20.14
N ASP A 115 2.59 -8.54 19.01
CA ASP A 115 2.95 -7.27 18.37
C ASP A 115 2.56 -6.08 19.26
N LYS A 116 1.40 -6.18 19.94
CA LYS A 116 0.94 -5.19 20.89
C LYS A 116 1.91 -5.03 22.06
N SER A 117 2.32 -6.14 22.67
CA SER A 117 3.29 -6.13 23.78
C SER A 117 4.63 -5.55 23.32
N LEU A 118 5.09 -5.94 22.13
CA LEU A 118 6.31 -5.41 21.53
C LEU A 118 6.24 -3.88 21.35
N VAL A 119 5.12 -3.34 20.86
CA VAL A 119 4.94 -1.88 20.70
C VAL A 119 5.01 -1.16 22.04
N ILE A 120 4.36 -1.70 23.08
CA ILE A 120 4.38 -1.12 24.43
C ILE A 120 5.81 -1.10 24.95
N ASP A 121 6.52 -2.23 24.89
CA ASP A 121 7.91 -2.34 25.34
C ASP A 121 8.85 -1.37 24.60
N LEU A 122 8.71 -1.26 23.27
CA LEU A 122 9.48 -0.32 22.45
C LEU A 122 9.22 1.14 22.85
N MET A 123 7.98 1.48 23.19
CA MET A 123 7.63 2.82 23.68
C MET A 123 8.20 3.04 25.09
N GLU A 124 8.11 2.08 26.01
CA GLU A 124 8.65 2.25 27.36
C GLU A 124 10.17 2.43 27.37
N ARG A 125 10.87 1.74 26.48
CA ARG A 125 12.33 1.86 26.30
C ARG A 125 12.78 3.13 25.59
N GLY A 126 11.84 3.90 25.04
CA GLY A 126 12.16 5.11 24.27
C GLY A 126 12.75 4.83 22.87
N GLU A 127 12.60 3.61 22.36
CA GLU A 127 13.16 3.22 21.05
C GLU A 127 12.32 3.72 19.87
N ILE A 128 11.01 3.90 20.09
CA ILE A 128 10.11 4.52 19.12
C ILE A 128 9.64 5.89 19.60
N PHE A 129 9.52 6.81 18.65
CA PHE A 129 9.25 8.24 18.86
C PHE A 129 10.15 8.88 19.93
N PRO A 130 11.49 8.78 19.83
CA PRO A 130 12.43 9.25 20.85
C PRO A 130 12.41 10.78 21.04
N SER A 131 11.89 11.53 20.04
CA SER A 131 11.72 12.99 20.15
C SER A 131 10.55 13.41 21.02
N GLN A 132 9.66 12.49 21.42
CA GLN A 132 8.46 12.77 22.18
C GLN A 132 8.65 12.35 23.64
N ASN A 133 8.81 13.32 24.54
CA ASN A 133 9.03 13.06 25.98
C ASN A 133 7.75 13.18 26.82
N ASP A 134 6.70 13.79 26.28
CA ASP A 134 5.44 13.99 26.99
C ASP A 134 4.70 12.65 27.16
N CYS A 135 4.38 12.31 28.42
CA CYS A 135 3.75 11.03 28.77
C CYS A 135 2.36 10.87 28.13
N GLY A 136 1.58 11.95 28.03
CA GLY A 136 0.26 11.94 27.40
C GLY A 136 0.35 11.64 25.91
N ILE A 137 1.24 12.33 25.20
CA ILE A 137 1.51 12.11 23.78
C ILE A 137 1.97 10.66 23.53
N ARG A 138 2.91 10.16 24.32
CA ARG A 138 3.43 8.78 24.19
C ARG A 138 2.31 7.75 24.40
N LYS A 139 1.45 7.95 25.39
CA LYS A 139 0.29 7.08 25.63
C LYS A 139 -0.66 7.06 24.44
N THR A 140 -1.03 8.22 23.91
CA THR A 140 -1.90 8.31 22.73
C THR A 140 -1.27 7.69 21.48
N LEU A 141 0.04 7.83 21.29
CA LEU A 141 0.75 7.16 20.19
C LEU A 141 0.63 5.64 20.30
N VAL A 142 0.84 5.06 21.48
CA VAL A 142 0.65 3.61 21.71
C VAL A 142 -0.77 3.20 21.40
N GLU A 143 -1.77 3.93 21.90
CA GLU A 143 -3.20 3.66 21.63
C GLU A 143 -3.48 3.66 20.11
N ASN A 144 -3.02 4.69 19.39
CA ASN A 144 -3.23 4.79 17.95
C ASN A 144 -2.58 3.64 17.16
N ILE A 145 -1.38 3.21 17.58
CA ILE A 145 -0.65 2.09 16.98
C ILE A 145 -1.39 0.77 17.28
N CYS A 146 -1.82 0.59 18.53
CA CYS A 146 -2.56 -0.59 18.97
C CYS A 146 -3.94 -0.71 18.31
N ASP A 147 -4.58 0.41 17.98
CA ASP A 147 -5.88 0.45 17.31
C ASP A 147 -5.78 0.51 15.78
N PHE A 148 -4.57 0.45 15.23
CA PHE A 148 -4.36 0.47 13.79
C PHE A 148 -4.91 -0.81 13.14
N PRO A 149 -5.85 -0.72 12.18
CA PRO A 149 -6.43 -1.89 11.54
C PRO A 149 -5.46 -2.48 10.52
N GLY A 150 -4.90 -3.64 10.87
CA GLY A 150 -4.00 -4.40 10.01
C GLY A 150 -2.53 -4.07 10.23
N VAL A 151 -1.73 -4.39 9.21
CA VAL A 151 -0.27 -4.26 9.24
C VAL A 151 0.15 -2.80 9.02
N ILE A 152 1.03 -2.28 9.86
CA ILE A 152 1.59 -0.93 9.72
C ILE A 152 2.43 -0.86 8.43
N PRO A 153 2.04 -0.02 7.46
CA PRO A 153 2.68 0.03 6.16
C PRO A 153 3.89 0.99 6.14
N SER A 154 4.87 0.72 5.28
CA SER A 154 6.02 1.59 5.03
C SER A 154 6.37 1.61 3.54
N LEU A 155 7.30 2.49 3.14
CA LEU A 155 7.84 2.45 1.78
C LEU A 155 8.55 1.12 1.51
N TRP A 156 9.14 0.49 2.52
CA TRP A 156 9.75 -0.83 2.35
C TRP A 156 8.69 -1.91 2.11
N THR A 157 7.57 -1.92 2.85
CA THR A 157 6.48 -2.88 2.61
C THR A 157 5.83 -2.69 1.24
N PHE A 158 5.75 -1.44 0.76
CA PHE A 158 5.33 -1.12 -0.60
C PHE A 158 6.21 -1.82 -1.65
N PHE A 159 7.54 -1.63 -1.60
CA PHE A 159 8.44 -2.30 -2.56
C PHE A 159 8.44 -3.82 -2.42
N LYS A 160 8.24 -4.36 -1.22
CA LYS A 160 8.12 -5.80 -1.00
C LYS A 160 6.84 -6.34 -1.64
N THR A 161 5.70 -5.71 -1.39
CA THR A 161 4.41 -6.07 -2.01
C THR A 161 4.50 -6.07 -3.53
N LEU A 162 5.20 -5.10 -4.12
CA LEU A 162 5.34 -5.01 -5.58
C LEU A 162 6.16 -6.14 -6.19
N LYS A 163 7.14 -6.69 -5.45
CA LYS A 163 7.86 -7.90 -5.89
C LYS A 163 6.94 -9.11 -5.99
N TYR A 164 5.94 -9.21 -5.09
CA TYR A 164 4.93 -10.26 -5.16
C TYR A 164 3.87 -9.99 -6.24
N LEU A 165 3.57 -8.72 -6.51
CA LEU A 165 2.58 -8.33 -7.52
C LEU A 165 3.11 -8.49 -8.95
N GLU A 166 4.43 -8.40 -9.17
CA GLU A 166 5.01 -8.43 -10.51
C GLU A 166 4.64 -9.67 -11.35
N PRO A 167 4.75 -10.91 -10.84
CA PRO A 167 4.28 -12.10 -11.57
C PRO A 167 2.78 -12.04 -11.91
N LEU A 168 1.96 -11.47 -11.03
CA LEU A 168 0.51 -11.34 -11.22
C LEU A 168 0.19 -10.30 -12.30
N CYS A 169 0.79 -9.10 -12.23
CA CYS A 169 0.64 -8.08 -13.27
C CYS A 169 1.16 -8.63 -14.63
N LYS A 170 2.22 -9.46 -14.67
CA LYS A 170 2.68 -10.12 -15.91
C LYS A 170 1.64 -11.09 -16.48
N ALA A 171 1.06 -11.95 -15.65
CA ALA A 171 0.02 -12.90 -16.08
C ALA A 171 -1.23 -12.16 -16.60
N LEU A 172 -1.70 -11.13 -15.88
CA LEU A 172 -2.83 -10.30 -16.31
C LEU A 172 -2.55 -9.58 -17.63
N ARG A 173 -1.33 -9.08 -17.83
CA ARG A 173 -0.93 -8.47 -19.10
C ARG A 173 -0.94 -9.45 -20.27
N GLN A 174 -0.57 -10.71 -20.05
CA GLN A 174 -0.67 -11.74 -21.11
C GLN A 174 -2.14 -11.99 -21.49
N LEU A 175 -3.04 -12.04 -20.52
CA LEU A 175 -4.48 -12.20 -20.77
C LEU A 175 -5.11 -11.00 -21.48
N LEU A 176 -4.68 -9.78 -21.12
CA LEU A 176 -5.17 -8.54 -21.69
C LEU A 176 -4.48 -8.14 -23.02
N GLY A 177 -3.47 -8.90 -23.43
CA GLY A 177 -2.65 -8.65 -24.62
C GLY A 177 -1.39 -7.82 -24.33
N GLU A 178 -0.27 -8.24 -24.92
CA GLU A 178 1.05 -7.63 -24.68
C GLU A 178 1.15 -6.17 -25.15
N GLN A 179 0.29 -5.76 -26.09
CA GLN A 179 0.21 -4.41 -26.66
C GLN A 179 -0.66 -3.43 -25.84
N MET A 180 -0.95 -3.76 -24.58
CA MET A 180 -1.71 -2.90 -23.68
C MET A 180 -1.07 -1.51 -23.55
N LYS A 181 -1.82 -0.48 -23.99
CA LYS A 181 -1.39 0.93 -23.87
C LYS A 181 -1.73 1.53 -22.50
N ARG A 182 -2.84 1.09 -21.89
CA ARG A 182 -3.39 1.60 -20.63
C ARG A 182 -2.89 0.81 -19.42
N THR A 183 -3.37 1.15 -18.23
CA THR A 183 -3.13 0.40 -16.99
C THR A 183 -3.97 -0.88 -16.94
N ILE A 184 -3.58 -1.84 -16.11
CA ILE A 184 -4.33 -3.09 -15.93
C ILE A 184 -5.76 -2.80 -15.48
N ARG A 185 -5.93 -1.89 -14.50
CA ARG A 185 -7.25 -1.45 -14.04
C ARG A 185 -8.07 -0.85 -15.17
N SER A 186 -7.52 0.13 -15.90
CA SER A 186 -8.23 0.78 -17.01
C SER A 186 -8.62 -0.20 -18.13
N SER A 187 -7.74 -1.16 -18.45
CA SER A 187 -8.03 -2.21 -19.42
C SER A 187 -9.14 -3.15 -18.95
N LEU A 188 -9.10 -3.61 -17.70
CA LEU A 188 -10.16 -4.47 -17.14
C LEU A 188 -11.50 -3.72 -17.05
N THR A 189 -11.49 -2.46 -16.62
CA THR A 189 -12.69 -1.61 -16.60
C THR A 189 -13.28 -1.46 -18.00
N GLY A 190 -12.46 -1.30 -19.04
CA GLY A 190 -12.92 -1.18 -20.42
C GLY A 190 -13.48 -2.49 -21.01
N LEU A 191 -13.13 -3.64 -20.44
CA LEU A 191 -13.64 -4.96 -20.82
C LEU A 191 -14.80 -5.42 -19.94
N PHE A 192 -15.17 -4.65 -18.92
CA PHE A 192 -16.20 -5.05 -17.97
C PHE A 192 -17.60 -4.88 -18.57
N PHE A 193 -18.36 -5.98 -18.57
CA PHE A 193 -19.77 -5.99 -18.87
C PHE A 193 -20.52 -6.45 -17.63
N ALA A 194 -21.45 -5.64 -17.14
CA ALA A 194 -22.19 -5.95 -15.91
C ALA A 194 -23.03 -7.22 -16.12
N PRO A 195 -22.90 -8.24 -15.25
CA PRO A 195 -23.74 -9.42 -15.31
C PRO A 195 -25.18 -9.07 -14.94
N SER A 196 -26.14 -9.92 -15.34
CA SER A 196 -27.56 -9.75 -14.97
C SER A 196 -27.78 -9.85 -13.46
N LYS A 197 -26.89 -10.56 -12.76
CA LYS A 197 -26.85 -10.68 -11.30
C LYS A 197 -25.43 -10.44 -10.83
N ASN A 198 -25.24 -9.50 -9.90
CA ASN A 198 -23.95 -9.25 -9.28
C ASN A 198 -23.75 -10.27 -8.14
N MET A 199 -22.87 -11.23 -8.35
CA MET A 199 -22.47 -12.22 -7.35
C MET A 199 -21.16 -11.77 -6.69
N VAL A 200 -21.04 -12.00 -5.39
CA VAL A 200 -19.79 -11.81 -4.63
C VAL A 200 -19.45 -13.08 -3.88
N GLN A 201 -18.19 -13.48 -3.93
CA GLN A 201 -17.70 -14.63 -3.23
C GLN A 201 -17.49 -14.28 -1.76
N LEU A 202 -18.24 -14.90 -0.84
CA LEU A 202 -18.08 -14.69 0.61
C LEU A 202 -16.96 -15.55 1.19
N ASN A 203 -16.79 -16.75 0.66
CA ASN A 203 -15.79 -17.72 1.07
C ASN A 203 -15.46 -18.67 -0.10
N GLU A 204 -14.60 -19.67 0.11
CA GLU A 204 -14.16 -20.59 -0.93
C GLU A 204 -15.30 -21.40 -1.60
N THR A 205 -16.47 -21.47 -0.97
CA THR A 205 -17.58 -22.35 -1.38
C THR A 205 -18.89 -21.63 -1.64
N GLU A 206 -18.98 -20.34 -1.35
CA GLU A 206 -20.26 -19.62 -1.33
C GLU A 206 -20.18 -18.28 -2.06
N ASP A 207 -21.09 -18.11 -3.01
CA ASP A 207 -21.34 -16.88 -3.74
C ASP A 207 -22.74 -16.35 -3.37
N VAL A 208 -22.83 -15.06 -3.05
CA VAL A 208 -24.10 -14.40 -2.70
C VAL A 208 -24.43 -13.30 -3.69
N GLU A 209 -25.71 -13.24 -4.07
CA GLU A 209 -26.24 -12.19 -4.94
C GLU A 209 -26.37 -10.87 -4.17
N ILE A 210 -25.77 -9.81 -4.69
CA ILE A 210 -26.01 -8.44 -4.22
C ILE A 210 -27.40 -8.02 -4.70
N LYS A 211 -28.35 -7.99 -3.76
CA LYS A 211 -29.74 -7.60 -4.03
C LYS A 211 -29.97 -6.09 -4.14
N VAL A 212 -28.98 -5.27 -3.75
CA VAL A 212 -29.04 -3.82 -3.89
C VAL A 212 -28.67 -3.45 -5.33
N GLY A 213 -29.44 -2.55 -5.95
CA GLY A 213 -29.11 -2.04 -7.29
C GLY A 213 -27.75 -1.36 -7.29
N LEU A 214 -26.78 -1.93 -8.00
CA LEU A 214 -25.46 -1.34 -8.18
C LEU A 214 -25.43 -0.50 -9.44
N SER A 215 -24.78 0.66 -9.38
CA SER A 215 -24.38 1.37 -10.60
C SER A 215 -23.40 0.50 -11.39
N GLN A 216 -23.26 0.75 -12.69
CA GLN A 216 -22.27 0.05 -13.52
C GLN A 216 -20.84 0.21 -12.96
N GLN A 217 -20.54 1.37 -12.38
CA GLN A 217 -19.25 1.66 -11.79
C GLN A 217 -19.01 0.85 -10.51
N ASP A 218 -20.03 0.75 -9.64
CA ASP A 218 -19.92 -0.03 -8.40
C ASP A 218 -19.82 -1.53 -8.69
N ALA A 219 -20.62 -2.04 -9.64
CA ALA A 219 -20.53 -3.43 -10.09
C ALA A 219 -19.13 -3.76 -10.66
N MET A 220 -18.56 -2.84 -11.44
CA MET A 220 -17.19 -2.96 -11.94
C MET A 220 -16.17 -2.99 -10.81
N MET A 221 -16.31 -2.11 -9.82
CA MET A 221 -15.40 -2.06 -8.67
C MET A 221 -15.48 -3.32 -7.81
N VAL A 222 -16.67 -3.87 -7.60
CA VAL A 222 -16.87 -5.15 -6.92
C VAL A 222 -16.14 -6.26 -7.68
N ALA A 223 -16.44 -6.45 -8.97
CA ALA A 223 -15.80 -7.48 -9.79
C ALA A 223 -14.27 -7.32 -9.88
N TYR A 224 -13.79 -6.08 -9.96
CA TYR A 224 -12.35 -5.78 -9.95
C TYR A 224 -11.69 -6.18 -8.63
N THR A 225 -12.39 -5.95 -7.51
CA THR A 225 -11.89 -6.27 -6.17
C THR A 225 -11.81 -7.78 -5.98
N GLU A 226 -12.84 -8.53 -6.39
CA GLU A 226 -12.86 -10.00 -6.35
C GLU A 226 -11.70 -10.63 -7.13
N LEU A 227 -11.35 -10.08 -8.30
CA LEU A 227 -10.18 -10.49 -9.08
C LEU A 227 -8.85 -10.35 -8.31
N VAL A 228 -8.77 -9.38 -7.40
CA VAL A 228 -7.58 -9.14 -6.56
C VAL A 228 -7.59 -10.03 -5.31
N TYR A 229 -8.75 -10.42 -4.81
CA TYR A 229 -8.90 -11.28 -3.61
C TYR A 229 -8.93 -12.79 -3.90
N THR A 230 -9.10 -13.21 -5.16
CA THR A 230 -9.19 -14.63 -5.54
C THR A 230 -7.80 -15.31 -5.70
N LYS A 231 -7.09 -15.57 -4.58
CA LYS A 231 -6.31 -16.82 -4.35
C LYS A 231 -5.59 -16.91 -2.98
N LYS A 232 -6.10 -17.80 -2.13
CA LYS A 232 -5.37 -18.81 -1.33
C LYS A 232 -6.37 -19.97 -1.22
N GLY A 233 -6.11 -21.25 -1.49
CA GLY A 233 -5.04 -21.97 -2.16
C GLY A 233 -5.45 -23.45 -2.16
N ASN A 234 -5.28 -24.17 -3.27
CA ASN A 234 -5.33 -25.63 -3.23
C ASN A 234 -4.12 -26.19 -3.99
N ARG A 235 -3.12 -26.68 -3.24
CA ARG A 235 -2.12 -27.60 -3.78
C ARG A 235 -2.80 -28.96 -3.79
N GLY A 236 -3.03 -29.48 -4.99
CA GLY A 236 -3.68 -30.77 -5.20
C GLY A 236 -3.06 -31.87 -4.35
N THR A 237 -3.91 -32.50 -3.54
CA THR A 237 -3.72 -33.90 -3.20
C THR A 237 -3.92 -34.71 -4.48
N LYS A 238 -2.81 -35.25 -5.01
CA LYS A 238 -2.87 -36.27 -6.05
C LYS A 238 -3.63 -37.46 -5.50
N THR A 239 -4.84 -37.67 -6.00
CA THR A 239 -5.52 -38.95 -5.99
C THR A 239 -4.72 -39.92 -6.85
N SER A 240 -3.94 -40.79 -6.22
CA SER A 240 -3.45 -42.02 -6.82
C SER A 240 -4.48 -43.14 -6.58
N ARG A 241 -5.37 -43.31 -7.54
CA ARG A 241 -6.01 -44.58 -7.96
C ARG A 241 -5.68 -44.66 -9.46
N GLU A 242 -5.23 -45.75 -10.08
CA GLU A 242 -5.49 -47.16 -9.84
C GLU A 242 -4.70 -48.01 -10.88
N ARG A 243 -4.70 -49.35 -10.69
CA ARG A 243 -4.27 -50.45 -11.59
C ARG A 243 -2.79 -50.86 -11.43
N THR A 244 -2.46 -52.07 -10.98
CA THR A 244 -3.11 -53.39 -11.17
C THR A 244 -2.83 -54.28 -9.97
#